data_AF-A0A6A7LWF1-F1
#
_entry.id   AF-A0A6A7LWF1-F1
#
_cell.length_a   1.000
_cell.length_b   1.000
_cell.length_c   1.000
_cell.angle_alpha   90.00
_cell.angle_beta   90.00
_cell.angle_gamma   90.00
#
_symmetry.space_group_name_H-M   'P 1'
#
loop_
_entity.id
_entity.type
_entity.pdbx_description
1 polymer ?
#
loop_
_entity_poly.entity_id
_entity_poly.type
_entity_poly.pdbx_seq_one_letter_code
_entity_poly.pdbx_strand_id
1 'polypeptide(L)'
;RLAEYDDPKAPHTDTDTKYLDDIRSGRGNVSGFVRIGLFKRLSSSGHSFILSLQRQRARNELFIYAIDNGLPVPLGSFSDHQFMVSDRDLEDETDLHGTMESRYHELERKLPPSTKWINSGVFKSRLHKDLQRDNRIITELLDGFGPWDSSKDSKVNALVDLLREEHPVQKVLIFTEYVDTADYVAEALRDAGIANVGLASGDTDDPAGIARRFSPESNRLPGEAEHPTEKARTSPIDVLVATDVLSEGQNLQDAHIVVNYDLPWAIIRIIQRAGRVDRVGQKSDTVYIYLITHEKVERAIRLRQRIKQRLGDNAAAFGSDEQFFGSDEEVNILDDLYKGAVPNDDELDAAEGEADAVSEAWLIWSNIKDHQPKLASKVLGMQDLVHSTRDPYVHESHGGVTCYASTASGVDAFATSHTGSSGTTRERLLTPLEALRLFQAEETTPTAPLRDDHFDREASLIQSKLTTEMVAVGNLKGIRKWAVERLGGTIFGQDASDAVAAMNERPLTEHANVRLRQARRSKYNEQDLVDLVNQLHSEDRLVIGSTDRDQIKIVCSIGVTEQ
;
A
#
# COMPACT_ATOMS: atom_id res chain seq x y z
N ARG A 1 14.72 10.96 2.54
CA ARG A 1 13.97 10.85 3.83
C ARG A 1 14.27 12.05 4.70
N LEU A 2 13.41 12.43 5.66
CA LEU A 2 13.67 13.62 6.50
C LEU A 2 15.01 13.52 7.28
N ALA A 3 15.36 12.32 7.77
CA ALA A 3 16.64 12.06 8.43
C ALA A 3 17.89 12.25 7.56
N GLU A 4 17.79 12.26 6.22
CA GLU A 4 18.93 12.59 5.35
C GLU A 4 19.31 14.08 5.44
N TYR A 5 18.37 14.90 5.89
CA TYR A 5 18.56 16.32 6.14
C TYR A 5 19.06 16.61 7.54
N ASP A 6 19.30 15.62 8.40
CA ASP A 6 19.86 15.84 9.74
C ASP A 6 21.21 16.56 9.67
N ASP A 7 21.36 17.66 10.42
CA ASP A 7 22.61 18.40 10.59
C ASP A 7 23.28 18.02 11.90
N PRO A 8 24.32 17.15 11.89
CA PRO A 8 24.98 16.69 13.11
C PRO A 8 25.72 17.79 13.89
N LYS A 9 25.81 19.01 13.35
CA LYS A 9 26.41 20.17 14.02
C LYS A 9 25.37 21.06 14.73
N ALA A 10 24.10 20.90 14.41
CA ALA A 10 23.02 21.62 15.07
C ALA A 10 22.79 21.04 16.49
N PRO A 11 22.27 21.84 17.44
CA PRO A 11 21.89 21.31 18.75
C PRO A 11 20.64 20.44 18.63
N HIS A 12 20.77 19.16 19.01
CA HIS A 12 19.64 18.23 19.13
C HIS A 12 19.23 18.09 20.59
N THR A 13 17.93 18.01 20.83
CA THR A 13 17.42 17.47 22.09
C THR A 13 17.45 15.93 22.07
N ASP A 14 17.36 15.30 23.24
CA ASP A 14 17.23 13.84 23.35
C ASP A 14 16.01 13.32 22.57
N THR A 15 14.93 14.11 22.54
CA THR A 15 13.72 13.84 21.76
C THR A 15 13.95 13.93 20.25
N ASP A 16 14.68 14.95 19.78
CA ASP A 16 14.99 15.09 18.35
C ASP A 16 15.86 13.91 17.87
N THR A 17 16.85 13.53 18.67
CA THR A 17 17.77 12.42 18.38
C THR A 17 16.99 11.12 18.25
N LYS A 18 16.14 10.82 19.24
CA LYS A 18 15.27 9.65 19.21
C LYS A 18 14.35 9.62 17.98
N TYR A 19 13.72 10.74 17.63
CA TYR A 19 12.84 10.80 16.47
C TYR A 19 13.59 10.65 15.14
N LEU A 20 14.80 11.19 15.02
CA LEU A 20 15.63 11.01 13.83
C LEU A 20 16.09 9.55 13.70
N ASP A 21 16.46 8.91 14.80
CA ASP A 21 16.83 7.49 14.83
C ASP A 21 15.63 6.58 14.49
N ASP A 22 14.42 6.90 14.99
CA ASP A 22 13.17 6.25 14.59
C ASP A 22 12.96 6.37 13.06
N ILE A 23 13.23 7.55 12.46
CA ILE A 23 13.08 7.77 11.00
C ILE A 23 14.18 7.05 10.20
N ARG A 24 15.40 6.95 10.73
CA ARG A 24 16.51 6.23 10.10
C ARG A 24 16.26 4.73 10.10
N SER A 25 15.77 4.20 11.23
CA SER A 25 15.39 2.79 11.41
C SER A 25 14.08 2.42 10.71
N GLY A 26 13.22 3.40 10.40
CA GLY A 26 12.03 3.24 9.58
C GLY A 26 12.33 2.57 8.23
N ARG A 27 11.93 1.30 8.11
CA ARG A 27 12.09 0.46 6.92
C ARG A 27 11.02 0.80 5.87
N GLY A 28 11.44 1.10 4.63
CA GLY A 28 10.51 1.29 3.50
C GLY A 28 11.00 2.23 2.38
N ASN A 29 10.64 1.93 1.13
CA ASN A 29 10.84 2.81 -0.02
C ASN A 29 9.73 3.88 -0.07
N VAL A 30 9.79 4.85 0.84
CA VAL A 30 8.78 5.93 0.97
C VAL A 30 8.57 6.68 -0.35
N SER A 31 9.64 6.86 -1.15
CA SER A 31 9.54 7.51 -2.46
C SER A 31 8.72 6.70 -3.47
N GLY A 32 8.82 5.37 -3.41
CA GLY A 32 7.99 4.45 -4.18
C GLY A 32 6.52 4.55 -3.77
N PHE A 33 6.26 4.56 -2.46
CA PHE A 33 4.89 4.69 -1.92
C PHE A 33 4.20 5.98 -2.38
N VAL A 34 4.86 7.14 -2.21
CA VAL A 34 4.31 8.43 -2.65
C VAL A 34 4.05 8.42 -4.16
N ARG A 35 4.98 7.88 -4.95
CA ARG A 35 4.83 7.80 -6.40
C ARG A 35 3.65 6.92 -6.80
N ILE A 36 3.53 5.71 -6.26
CA ILE A 36 2.43 4.79 -6.59
C ILE A 36 1.09 5.38 -6.11
N GLY A 37 1.05 5.98 -4.91
CA GLY A 37 -0.13 6.67 -4.40
C GLY A 37 -0.62 7.78 -5.35
N LEU A 38 0.28 8.62 -5.84
CA LEU A 38 -0.04 9.64 -6.84
C LEU A 38 -0.57 9.03 -8.15
N PHE A 39 0.04 7.96 -8.64
CA PHE A 39 -0.42 7.25 -9.82
C PHE A 39 -1.81 6.60 -9.64
N LYS A 40 -2.11 6.08 -8.45
CA LYS A 40 -3.42 5.52 -8.11
C LYS A 40 -4.49 6.60 -7.98
N ARG A 41 -4.16 7.74 -7.36
CA ARG A 41 -5.02 8.94 -7.35
C ARG A 41 -5.33 9.40 -8.77
N LEU A 42 -4.33 9.47 -9.65
CA LEU A 42 -4.50 9.81 -11.07
C LEU A 42 -5.34 8.78 -11.85
N SER A 43 -5.14 7.49 -11.56
CA SER A 43 -5.95 6.42 -12.16
C SER A 43 -7.42 6.53 -11.74
N SER A 44 -7.67 6.99 -10.52
CA SER A 44 -9.01 7.21 -9.99
C SER A 44 -9.70 8.40 -10.64
N SER A 45 -9.17 9.62 -10.47
CA SER A 45 -9.64 10.81 -11.18
C SER A 45 -8.55 11.88 -11.24
N GLY A 46 -8.58 12.72 -12.28
CA GLY A 46 -7.66 13.85 -12.37
C GLY A 46 -7.90 14.88 -11.27
N HIS A 47 -9.16 15.07 -10.85
CA HIS A 47 -9.53 15.89 -9.70
C HIS A 47 -8.81 15.45 -8.41
N SER A 48 -8.91 14.16 -8.07
CA SER A 48 -8.27 13.59 -6.87
C SER A 48 -6.74 13.66 -6.93
N PHE A 49 -6.16 13.57 -8.12
CA PHE A 49 -4.72 13.80 -8.31
C PHE A 49 -4.32 15.25 -8.08
N ILE A 50 -5.08 16.21 -8.62
CA ILE A 50 -4.85 17.64 -8.41
C ILE A 50 -4.95 17.99 -6.92
N LEU A 51 -5.99 17.51 -6.22
CA LEU A 51 -6.13 17.66 -4.77
C LEU A 51 -4.90 17.11 -4.02
N SER A 52 -4.41 15.93 -4.42
CA SER A 52 -3.21 15.33 -3.80
C SER A 52 -1.97 16.22 -3.97
N LEU A 53 -1.80 16.85 -5.13
CA LEU A 53 -0.71 17.80 -5.39
C LEU A 53 -0.87 19.09 -4.59
N GLN A 54 -2.08 19.64 -4.52
CA GLN A 54 -2.38 20.84 -3.73
C GLN A 54 -2.09 20.60 -2.24
N ARG A 55 -2.48 19.43 -1.70
CA ARG A 55 -2.17 19.00 -0.33
C ARG A 55 -0.66 18.89 -0.10
N GLN A 56 0.06 18.29 -1.05
CA GLN A 56 1.51 18.18 -0.96
C GLN A 56 2.19 19.56 -0.95
N ARG A 57 1.73 20.50 -1.80
CA ARG A 57 2.21 21.89 -1.82
C ARG A 57 1.93 22.60 -0.50
N ALA A 58 0.70 22.52 0.01
CA ALA A 58 0.29 23.13 1.27
C ALA A 58 1.12 22.62 2.46
N ARG A 59 1.38 21.31 2.53
CA ARG A 59 2.24 20.72 3.55
C ARG A 59 3.66 21.27 3.49
N ASN A 60 4.22 21.37 2.28
CA ASN A 60 5.55 21.92 2.08
C ASN A 60 5.61 23.41 2.44
N GLU A 61 4.56 24.20 2.15
CA GLU A 61 4.45 25.62 2.57
C GLU A 61 4.48 25.75 4.09
N LEU A 62 3.73 24.89 4.79
CA LEU A 62 3.73 24.84 6.26
C LEU A 62 5.10 24.46 6.82
N PHE A 63 5.80 23.50 6.20
CA PHE A 63 7.16 23.13 6.60
C PHE A 63 8.15 24.27 6.36
N ILE A 64 8.06 24.98 5.23
CA ILE A 64 8.88 26.16 4.94
C ILE A 64 8.62 27.24 5.99
N TYR A 65 7.35 27.56 6.26
CA TYR A 65 6.98 28.54 7.30
C TYR A 65 7.54 28.15 8.67
N ALA A 66 7.44 26.89 9.06
CA ALA A 66 7.97 26.41 10.34
C ALA A 66 9.50 26.57 10.40
N ILE A 67 10.21 26.23 9.33
CA ILE A 67 11.67 26.39 9.25
C ILE A 67 12.06 27.88 9.32
N ASP A 68 11.37 28.75 8.59
CA ASP A 68 11.67 30.18 8.54
C ASP A 68 11.47 30.88 9.89
N ASN A 69 10.54 30.36 10.71
CA ASN A 69 10.21 30.91 12.03
C ASN A 69 10.81 30.12 13.21
N GLY A 70 11.62 29.10 12.95
CA GLY A 70 12.22 28.26 14.01
C GLY A 70 11.18 27.47 14.82
N LEU A 71 10.02 27.19 14.23
CA LEU A 71 8.94 26.39 14.81
C LEU A 71 9.17 24.90 14.52
N PRO A 72 8.68 24.00 15.38
CA PRO A 72 8.82 22.57 15.14
C PRO A 72 8.00 22.11 13.92
N VAL A 73 8.41 21.01 13.29
CA VAL A 73 7.66 20.37 12.20
C VAL A 73 7.02 19.07 12.69
N PRO A 74 5.78 18.78 12.29
CA PRO A 74 5.09 17.58 12.75
C PRO A 74 5.60 16.35 11.99
N LEU A 75 5.73 15.22 12.71
CA LEU A 75 6.16 13.92 12.21
C LEU A 75 5.00 12.92 12.22
N GLY A 76 4.74 12.27 11.08
CA GLY A 76 3.75 11.21 10.97
C GLY A 76 3.08 11.13 9.59
N SER A 77 2.27 10.09 9.39
CA SER A 77 1.25 10.07 8.34
C SER A 77 0.02 10.80 8.87
N PHE A 78 -0.24 11.98 8.32
CA PHE A 78 -1.44 12.74 8.63
C PHE A 78 -2.52 12.38 7.62
N SER A 79 -3.77 12.29 8.06
CA SER A 79 -4.86 12.16 7.10
C SER A 79 -4.96 13.44 6.28
N ASP A 80 -5.32 13.31 5.00
CA ASP A 80 -5.43 14.43 4.07
C ASP A 80 -6.37 15.54 4.60
N HIS A 81 -7.33 15.19 5.47
CA HIS A 81 -8.25 16.10 6.17
C HIS A 81 -7.58 16.92 7.30
N GLN A 82 -6.40 16.52 7.79
CA GLN A 82 -5.68 17.27 8.84
C GLN A 82 -4.87 18.44 8.27
N PHE A 83 -4.50 18.38 6.98
CA PHE A 83 -3.80 19.46 6.27
C PHE A 83 -4.73 20.37 5.47
N MET A 84 -5.98 19.95 5.26
CA MET A 84 -7.00 20.72 4.55
C MET A 84 -8.07 21.20 5.52
N VAL A 85 -8.36 22.48 5.37
CA VAL A 85 -9.72 23.00 5.55
C VAL A 85 -10.51 22.43 4.38
N SER A 86 -11.53 21.63 4.65
CA SER A 86 -12.33 21.00 3.60
C SER A 86 -13.11 22.06 2.82
N ASP A 87 -13.48 21.81 1.57
CA ASP A 87 -14.39 22.71 0.85
C ASP A 87 -15.78 22.79 1.51
N ARG A 88 -16.12 21.86 2.43
CA ARG A 88 -17.31 21.95 3.29
C ARG A 88 -17.13 22.88 4.49
N ASP A 89 -15.90 23.18 4.90
CA ASP A 89 -15.59 24.23 5.87
C ASP A 89 -15.65 25.64 5.24
N LEU A 90 -15.96 25.75 3.93
CA LEU A 90 -16.20 27.01 3.23
C LEU A 90 -17.65 27.52 3.32
N GLU A 91 -18.59 26.68 3.75
CA GLU A 91 -20.02 27.06 3.86
C GLU A 91 -20.38 27.73 5.18
N ASP A 92 -19.54 27.59 6.21
CA ASP A 92 -19.62 28.45 7.40
C ASP A 92 -18.87 29.76 7.10
N GLU A 93 -19.62 30.77 6.67
CA GLU A 93 -19.16 32.15 6.55
C GLU A 93 -18.52 32.62 7.88
N THR A 94 -17.19 32.45 8.02
CA THR A 94 -16.25 33.37 8.70
C THR A 94 -14.81 32.90 8.54
N ASP A 95 -14.07 33.58 7.64
CA ASP A 95 -12.61 33.67 7.55
C ASP A 95 -11.78 32.48 6.98
N LEU A 96 -11.99 32.12 5.70
CA LEU A 96 -10.95 31.46 4.88
C LEU A 96 -9.97 32.46 4.21
N HIS A 97 -9.37 33.34 5.00
CA HIS A 97 -8.18 34.13 4.61
C HIS A 97 -7.19 34.23 5.79
N GLY A 98 -6.63 33.08 6.17
CA GLY A 98 -5.58 33.01 7.18
C GLY A 98 -4.17 33.22 6.61
N THR A 99 -3.29 33.90 7.35
CA THR A 99 -1.84 33.91 7.07
C THR A 99 -1.26 32.50 7.27
N MET A 100 -0.04 32.22 6.78
CA MET A 100 0.60 30.90 7.05
C MET A 100 0.78 30.63 8.55
N GLU A 101 0.88 31.69 9.34
CA GLU A 101 0.88 31.65 10.80
C GLU A 101 -0.42 31.06 11.37
N SER A 102 -1.58 31.57 10.94
CA SER A 102 -2.85 31.07 11.45
C SER A 102 -3.09 29.61 11.05
N ARG A 103 -2.70 29.22 9.82
CA ARG A 103 -2.76 27.84 9.34
C ARG A 103 -1.87 26.90 10.16
N TYR A 104 -0.67 27.34 10.52
CA TYR A 104 0.24 26.56 11.36
C TYR A 104 -0.35 26.32 12.76
N HIS A 105 -0.88 27.37 13.41
CA HIS A 105 -1.48 27.23 14.73
C HIS A 105 -2.81 26.48 14.73
N GLU A 106 -3.56 26.53 13.63
CA GLU A 106 -4.73 25.67 13.46
C GLU A 106 -4.34 24.20 13.34
N LEU A 107 -3.31 23.89 12.55
CA LEU A 107 -2.76 22.55 12.46
C LEU A 107 -2.30 22.04 13.83
N GLU A 108 -1.59 22.87 14.61
CA GLU A 108 -1.17 22.55 15.97
C GLU A 108 -2.35 22.20 16.90
N ARG A 109 -3.47 22.93 16.79
CA ARG A 109 -4.69 22.69 17.57
C ARG A 109 -5.45 21.44 17.12
N LYS A 110 -5.52 21.18 15.81
CA LYS A 110 -6.29 20.06 15.23
C LYS A 110 -5.55 18.72 15.35
N LEU A 111 -4.23 18.73 15.40
CA LEU A 111 -3.45 17.50 15.46
C LEU A 111 -3.61 16.78 16.82
N PRO A 112 -3.67 15.43 16.82
CA PRO A 112 -3.76 14.66 18.06
C PRO A 112 -2.62 15.00 19.03
N PRO A 113 -2.85 14.99 20.35
CA PRO A 113 -1.81 15.23 21.35
C PRO A 113 -0.63 14.24 21.29
N SER A 114 -0.82 13.09 20.65
CA SER A 114 0.21 12.07 20.41
C SER A 114 1.11 12.36 19.20
N THR A 115 0.86 13.45 18.47
CA THR A 115 1.67 13.84 17.31
C THR A 115 3.09 14.16 17.75
N LYS A 116 4.07 13.55 17.10
CA LYS A 116 5.48 13.83 17.33
C LYS A 116 5.84 15.13 16.62
N TRP A 117 6.56 16.01 17.28
CA TRP A 117 7.05 17.28 16.72
C TRP A 117 8.56 17.32 16.86
N ILE A 118 9.26 17.66 15.79
CA ILE A 118 10.72 17.75 15.78
C ILE A 118 11.15 19.19 15.52
N ASN A 119 12.17 19.65 16.23
CA ASN A 119 12.67 21.01 16.04
C ASN A 119 13.19 21.20 14.61
N SER A 120 12.75 22.25 13.90
CA SER A 120 13.22 22.54 12.54
C SER A 120 14.71 22.89 12.48
N GLY A 121 15.29 23.38 13.58
CA GLY A 121 16.70 23.75 13.67
C GLY A 121 17.69 22.58 13.54
N VAL A 122 17.23 21.33 13.66
CA VAL A 122 18.09 20.14 13.52
C VAL A 122 18.36 19.77 12.06
N PHE A 123 17.69 20.44 11.10
CA PHE A 123 17.82 20.13 9.70
C PHE A 123 18.82 21.05 8.98
N LYS A 124 19.59 20.47 8.06
CA LYS A 124 20.41 21.18 7.09
C LYS A 124 19.57 22.16 6.29
N SER A 125 20.16 23.31 5.97
CA SER A 125 19.57 24.32 5.08
C SER A 125 19.17 23.80 3.68
N ARG A 126 19.67 22.62 3.29
CA ARG A 126 19.25 21.92 2.07
C ARG A 126 17.76 21.53 2.10
N LEU A 127 17.19 21.16 3.25
CA LEU A 127 15.78 20.78 3.36
C LEU A 127 14.87 21.89 2.85
N HIS A 128 15.10 23.11 3.34
CA HIS A 128 14.37 24.29 2.91
C HIS A 128 14.46 24.54 1.39
N LYS A 129 15.67 24.42 0.81
CA LYS A 129 15.88 24.59 -0.64
C LYS A 129 15.16 23.52 -1.47
N ASP A 130 15.19 22.27 -1.01
CA ASP A 130 14.55 21.15 -1.70
C ASP A 130 13.00 21.26 -1.60
N LEU A 131 12.45 21.67 -0.45
CA LEU A 131 11.01 21.97 -0.29
C LEU A 131 10.55 23.11 -1.20
N GLN A 132 11.31 24.20 -1.29
CA GLN A 132 11.01 25.30 -2.21
C GLN A 132 11.05 24.85 -3.67
N ARG A 133 11.99 24.00 -4.04
CA ARG A 133 12.08 23.43 -5.38
C ARG A 133 10.86 22.56 -5.69
N ASP A 134 10.49 21.68 -4.77
CA ASP A 134 9.33 20.80 -4.93
C ASP A 134 8.04 21.62 -5.09
N ASN A 135 7.86 22.68 -4.30
CA ASN A 135 6.71 23.57 -4.43
C ASN A 135 6.65 24.30 -5.76
N ARG A 136 7.80 24.73 -6.30
CA ARG A 136 7.84 25.30 -7.65
C ARG A 136 7.39 24.29 -8.70
N ILE A 137 7.93 23.07 -8.66
CA ILE A 137 7.56 22.00 -9.60
C ILE A 137 6.07 21.68 -9.51
N ILE A 138 5.54 21.53 -8.30
CA ILE A 138 4.12 21.24 -8.08
C ILE A 138 3.25 22.40 -8.58
N THR A 139 3.66 23.65 -8.33
CA THR A 139 2.93 24.83 -8.80
C THR A 139 2.91 24.92 -10.32
N GLU A 140 4.06 24.71 -10.98
CA GLU A 140 4.15 24.67 -12.45
C GLU A 140 3.26 23.57 -13.04
N LEU A 141 3.16 22.40 -12.40
CA LEU A 141 2.24 21.34 -12.81
C LEU A 141 0.77 21.76 -12.64
N LEU A 142 0.40 22.28 -11.47
CA LEU A 142 -0.96 22.74 -11.18
C LEU A 142 -1.41 23.86 -12.12
N ASP A 143 -0.55 24.84 -12.38
CA ASP A 143 -0.78 25.94 -13.31
C ASP A 143 -0.94 25.41 -14.75
N GLY A 144 -0.14 24.40 -15.12
CA GLY A 144 -0.23 23.72 -16.40
C GLY A 144 -1.54 22.95 -16.61
N PHE A 145 -2.13 22.40 -15.54
CA PHE A 145 -3.44 21.75 -15.60
C PHE A 145 -4.59 22.75 -15.68
N GLY A 146 -4.45 23.89 -15.00
CA GLY A 146 -5.51 24.89 -14.88
C GLY A 146 -6.69 24.40 -14.00
N PRO A 147 -7.84 25.10 -14.04
CA PRO A 147 -9.03 24.65 -13.32
C PRO A 147 -9.53 23.33 -13.90
N TRP A 148 -9.87 22.38 -13.02
CA TRP A 148 -10.44 21.11 -13.44
C TRP A 148 -11.87 21.30 -13.97
N ASP A 149 -12.15 20.75 -15.15
CA ASP A 149 -13.44 20.85 -15.83
C ASP A 149 -14.02 19.44 -16.02
N SER A 150 -15.07 19.13 -15.24
CA SER A 150 -15.73 17.82 -15.24
C SER A 150 -16.31 17.46 -16.60
N SER A 151 -16.73 18.44 -17.41
CA SER A 151 -17.30 18.21 -18.75
C SER A 151 -16.29 17.65 -19.76
N LYS A 152 -14.99 17.82 -19.48
CA LYS A 152 -13.88 17.31 -20.31
C LYS A 152 -13.30 16.01 -19.77
N ASP A 153 -13.77 15.53 -18.62
CA ASP A 153 -13.28 14.28 -18.05
C ASP A 153 -13.85 13.09 -18.84
N SER A 154 -12.99 12.48 -19.66
CA SER A 154 -13.36 11.32 -20.49
C SER A 154 -13.92 10.16 -19.68
N LYS A 155 -13.54 10.03 -18.42
CA LYS A 155 -13.94 8.92 -17.55
C LYS A 155 -15.34 9.12 -17.00
N VAL A 156 -15.64 10.36 -16.58
CA VAL A 156 -17.01 10.78 -16.21
C VAL A 156 -17.90 10.71 -17.44
N ASN A 157 -17.45 11.18 -18.59
CA ASN A 157 -18.23 11.13 -19.82
C ASN A 157 -18.58 9.69 -20.22
N ALA A 158 -17.62 8.76 -20.18
CA ALA A 158 -17.89 7.35 -20.43
C ALA A 158 -18.88 6.74 -19.42
N LEU A 159 -18.84 7.18 -18.16
CA LEU A 159 -19.81 6.77 -17.14
C LEU A 159 -21.21 7.37 -17.42
N VAL A 160 -21.29 8.62 -17.84
CA VAL A 160 -22.55 9.27 -18.25
C VAL A 160 -23.16 8.54 -19.45
N ASP A 161 -22.35 8.20 -20.46
CA ASP A 161 -22.78 7.44 -21.64
C ASP A 161 -23.30 6.06 -21.23
N LEU A 162 -22.59 5.36 -20.35
CA LEU A 162 -23.02 4.07 -19.79
C LEU A 162 -24.39 4.17 -19.09
N LEU A 163 -24.61 5.23 -18.29
CA LEU A 163 -25.86 5.44 -17.57
C LEU A 163 -27.03 5.87 -18.47
N ARG A 164 -26.76 6.53 -19.60
CA ARG A 164 -27.78 7.07 -20.50
C ARG A 164 -28.14 6.15 -21.64
N GLU A 165 -27.15 5.50 -22.24
CA GLU A 165 -27.30 4.73 -23.47
C GLU A 165 -27.48 3.25 -23.18
N GLU A 166 -26.62 2.68 -22.32
CA GLU A 166 -26.62 1.23 -22.04
C GLU A 166 -27.58 0.86 -20.90
N HIS A 167 -27.66 1.66 -19.85
CA HIS A 167 -28.45 1.38 -18.65
C HIS A 167 -29.46 2.48 -18.26
N PRO A 168 -30.32 2.93 -19.19
CA PRO A 168 -31.28 3.99 -18.89
C PRO A 168 -32.29 3.53 -17.83
N VAL A 169 -32.51 4.38 -16.82
CA VAL A 169 -33.53 4.17 -15.75
C VAL A 169 -33.23 2.96 -14.83
N GLN A 170 -32.09 2.31 -14.97
CA GLN A 170 -31.71 1.17 -14.12
C GLN A 170 -30.94 1.64 -12.88
N LYS A 171 -31.01 0.83 -11.80
CA LYS A 171 -30.23 1.08 -10.60
C LYS A 171 -28.77 0.68 -10.81
N VAL A 172 -27.86 1.62 -10.61
CA VAL A 172 -26.42 1.44 -10.83
C VAL A 172 -25.64 1.78 -9.56
N LEU A 173 -24.79 0.84 -9.13
CA LEU A 173 -23.92 1.00 -7.99
C LEU A 173 -22.49 1.27 -8.47
N ILE A 174 -21.92 2.41 -8.09
CA ILE A 174 -20.61 2.87 -8.55
C ILE A 174 -19.67 2.88 -7.35
N PHE A 175 -18.58 2.13 -7.42
CA PHE A 175 -17.56 2.08 -6.38
C PHE A 175 -16.28 2.82 -6.78
N THR A 176 -15.70 3.53 -5.81
CA THR A 176 -14.38 4.17 -5.90
C THR A 176 -13.63 4.02 -4.59
N GLU A 177 -12.30 3.93 -4.66
CA GLU A 177 -11.45 3.78 -3.48
C GLU A 177 -11.37 5.06 -2.63
N TYR A 178 -11.46 6.24 -3.26
CA TYR A 178 -11.19 7.52 -2.62
C TYR A 178 -12.46 8.34 -2.41
N VAL A 179 -12.62 8.90 -1.21
CA VAL A 179 -13.74 9.81 -0.86
C VAL A 179 -13.80 11.01 -1.81
N ASP A 180 -12.66 11.68 -2.03
CA ASP A 180 -12.56 12.81 -2.97
C ASP A 180 -13.10 12.47 -4.38
N THR A 181 -12.85 11.25 -4.85
CA THR A 181 -13.36 10.79 -6.15
C THR A 181 -14.85 10.52 -6.08
N ALA A 182 -15.36 9.95 -4.98
CA ALA A 182 -16.78 9.71 -4.80
C ALA A 182 -17.59 11.00 -4.82
N ASP A 183 -17.14 12.01 -4.07
CA ASP A 183 -17.75 13.35 -4.04
C ASP A 183 -17.76 13.98 -5.44
N TYR A 184 -16.58 14.05 -6.08
CA TYR A 184 -16.42 14.60 -7.43
C TYR A 184 -17.31 13.90 -8.48
N VAL A 185 -17.34 12.57 -8.49
CA VAL A 185 -18.14 11.81 -9.46
C VAL A 185 -19.63 12.03 -9.20
N ALA A 186 -20.08 12.02 -7.94
CA ALA A 186 -21.49 12.25 -7.62
C ALA A 186 -21.95 13.64 -8.06
N GLU A 187 -21.13 14.67 -7.84
CA GLU A 187 -21.40 16.04 -8.31
C GLU A 187 -21.40 16.13 -9.83
N ALA A 188 -20.37 15.60 -10.49
CA ALA A 188 -20.26 15.64 -11.95
C ALA A 188 -21.42 14.93 -12.66
N LEU A 189 -21.95 13.84 -12.08
CA LEU A 189 -23.15 13.16 -12.59
C LEU A 189 -24.42 14.03 -12.44
N ARG A 190 -24.57 14.75 -11.32
CA ARG A 190 -25.70 15.67 -11.10
C ARG A 190 -25.64 16.83 -12.08
N ASP A 191 -24.46 17.42 -12.28
CA ASP A 191 -24.22 18.50 -13.24
C ASP A 191 -24.47 18.06 -14.68
N ALA A 192 -24.10 16.82 -14.99
CA ALA A 192 -24.43 16.21 -16.28
C ALA A 192 -25.94 16.00 -16.47
N GLY A 193 -26.76 16.11 -15.42
CA GLY A 193 -28.21 15.94 -15.45
C GLY A 193 -28.69 14.50 -15.21
N ILE A 194 -27.89 13.66 -14.54
CA ILE A 194 -28.31 12.34 -14.08
C ILE A 194 -29.20 12.51 -12.85
N ALA A 195 -30.40 11.95 -12.89
CA ALA A 195 -31.37 12.03 -11.80
C ALA A 195 -31.00 11.11 -10.63
N ASN A 196 -31.46 11.46 -9.42
CA ASN A 196 -31.45 10.57 -8.25
C ASN A 196 -30.06 10.01 -7.88
N VAL A 197 -29.02 10.83 -7.98
CA VAL A 197 -27.63 10.46 -7.62
C VAL A 197 -27.40 10.57 -6.11
N GLY A 198 -27.17 9.43 -5.47
CA GLY A 198 -26.78 9.29 -4.08
C GLY A 198 -25.27 9.15 -3.91
N LEU A 199 -24.79 9.48 -2.72
CA LEU A 199 -23.39 9.37 -2.32
C LEU A 199 -23.29 8.70 -0.95
N ALA A 200 -22.41 7.72 -0.79
CA ALA A 200 -22.08 7.14 0.50
C ALA A 200 -20.55 6.99 0.66
N SER A 201 -19.98 7.79 1.56
CA SER A 201 -18.55 7.84 1.84
C SER A 201 -18.25 7.66 3.34
N GLY A 202 -16.96 7.71 3.72
CA GLY A 202 -16.51 7.64 5.12
C GLY A 202 -17.14 8.70 6.03
N ASP A 203 -17.50 9.84 5.45
CA ASP A 203 -18.05 11.00 6.17
C ASP A 203 -19.59 11.04 6.10
N THR A 204 -20.23 9.93 5.73
CA THR A 204 -21.69 9.83 5.68
C THR A 204 -22.25 9.41 7.03
N ASP A 205 -23.12 10.24 7.62
CA ASP A 205 -23.70 10.00 8.94
C ASP A 205 -24.63 8.76 9.00
N ASP A 206 -25.43 8.51 7.95
CA ASP A 206 -26.33 7.36 7.86
C ASP A 206 -26.17 6.57 6.54
N PRO A 207 -25.07 5.80 6.37
CA PRO A 207 -24.85 5.00 5.17
C PRO A 207 -25.95 3.95 4.97
N ALA A 208 -26.50 3.41 6.06
CA ALA A 208 -27.58 2.42 6.02
C ALA A 208 -28.89 3.03 5.49
N GLY A 209 -29.18 4.28 5.81
CA GLY A 209 -30.33 5.01 5.27
C GLY A 209 -30.20 5.25 3.76
N ILE A 210 -28.99 5.52 3.28
CA ILE A 210 -28.71 5.64 1.85
C ILE A 210 -28.88 4.29 1.16
N ALA A 211 -28.35 3.21 1.72
CA ALA A 211 -28.55 1.85 1.21
C ALA A 211 -30.04 1.48 1.14
N ARG A 212 -30.84 1.79 2.17
CA ARG A 212 -32.30 1.58 2.17
C ARG A 212 -33.04 2.38 1.11
N ARG A 213 -32.59 3.60 0.78
CA ARG A 213 -33.19 4.42 -0.29
C ARG A 213 -32.81 3.93 -1.69
N PHE A 214 -31.58 3.42 -1.83
CA PHE A 214 -31.11 2.84 -3.07
C PHE A 214 -31.73 1.46 -3.34
N SER A 215 -31.79 0.60 -2.33
CA SER A 215 -32.27 -0.79 -2.42
C SER A 215 -33.42 -1.05 -1.43
N PRO A 216 -34.57 -0.38 -1.57
CA PRO A 216 -35.68 -0.52 -0.64
C PRO A 216 -36.28 -1.92 -0.59
N GLU A 217 -36.30 -2.68 -1.69
CA GLU A 217 -36.90 -4.01 -1.74
C GLU A 217 -36.08 -5.03 -0.94
N SER A 218 -34.75 -4.96 -1.06
CA SER A 218 -33.83 -5.90 -0.41
C SER A 218 -33.54 -5.56 1.06
N ASN A 219 -33.86 -4.35 1.50
CA ASN A 219 -33.71 -3.91 2.90
C ASN A 219 -35.03 -3.86 3.68
N ARG A 220 -36.11 -4.50 3.17
CA ARG A 220 -37.40 -4.55 3.87
C ARG A 220 -37.28 -5.23 5.23
N LEU A 221 -37.81 -4.59 6.27
CA LEU A 221 -37.89 -5.18 7.60
C LEU A 221 -39.17 -6.05 7.75
N PRO A 222 -39.13 -7.16 8.51
CA PRO A 222 -40.33 -7.96 8.76
C PRO A 222 -41.42 -7.14 9.47
N GLY A 223 -42.56 -6.93 8.81
CA GLY A 223 -43.71 -6.19 9.35
C GLY A 223 -43.92 -4.79 8.78
N GLU A 224 -43.03 -4.30 7.90
CA GLU A 224 -43.32 -3.12 7.08
C GLU A 224 -44.36 -3.45 5.99
N ALA A 225 -45.31 -2.53 5.73
CA ALA A 225 -46.30 -2.68 4.67
C ALA A 225 -45.62 -2.86 3.29
N GLU A 226 -46.34 -3.35 2.28
CA GLU A 226 -45.86 -3.65 0.90
C GLU A 226 -45.25 -2.46 0.12
N HIS A 227 -44.97 -1.34 0.77
CA HIS A 227 -44.53 -0.10 0.15
C HIS A 227 -43.18 0.36 0.72
N PRO A 228 -42.26 0.88 -0.12
CA PRO A 228 -40.99 1.44 0.34
C PRO A 228 -41.22 2.48 1.43
N THR A 229 -40.24 2.67 2.32
CA THR A 229 -40.28 3.73 3.34
C THR A 229 -40.68 5.07 2.69
N GLU A 230 -41.43 5.92 3.39
CA GLU A 230 -41.91 7.21 2.85
C GLU A 230 -40.77 8.06 2.26
N LYS A 231 -39.57 7.98 2.84
CA LYS A 231 -38.33 8.59 2.32
C LYS A 231 -37.81 7.94 1.02
N ALA A 232 -37.88 6.62 0.87
CA ALA A 232 -37.51 5.93 -0.37
C ALA A 232 -38.49 6.24 -1.52
N ARG A 233 -39.76 6.52 -1.21
CA ARG A 233 -40.76 6.95 -2.21
C ARG A 233 -40.64 8.44 -2.58
N THR A 234 -40.26 9.29 -1.63
CA THR A 234 -40.17 10.74 -1.83
C THR A 234 -38.80 11.23 -2.31
N SER A 235 -37.74 10.44 -2.09
CA SER A 235 -36.38 10.75 -2.55
C SER A 235 -35.61 9.46 -2.92
N PRO A 236 -35.98 8.80 -4.03
CA PRO A 236 -35.32 7.59 -4.50
C PRO A 236 -33.88 7.86 -4.91
N ILE A 237 -33.06 6.81 -4.87
CA ILE A 237 -31.68 6.83 -5.39
C ILE A 237 -31.60 5.77 -6.49
N ASP A 238 -31.23 6.19 -7.69
CA ASP A 238 -31.08 5.29 -8.85
C ASP A 238 -29.61 5.04 -9.18
N VAL A 239 -28.76 6.05 -8.95
CA VAL A 239 -27.31 5.90 -9.09
C VAL A 239 -26.67 6.16 -7.74
N LEU A 240 -25.96 5.17 -7.19
CA LEU A 240 -25.30 5.31 -5.90
C LEU A 240 -23.79 5.27 -6.10
N VAL A 241 -23.12 6.39 -5.83
CA VAL A 241 -21.66 6.46 -5.76
C VAL A 241 -21.23 6.16 -4.33
N ALA A 242 -20.35 5.18 -4.15
CA ALA A 242 -19.93 4.74 -2.83
C ALA A 242 -18.42 4.47 -2.74
N THR A 243 -17.85 4.73 -1.57
CA THR A 243 -16.59 4.11 -1.17
C THR A 243 -16.83 2.74 -0.56
N ASP A 244 -15.77 2.07 -0.09
CA ASP A 244 -15.88 0.75 0.55
C ASP A 244 -16.69 0.76 1.87
N VAL A 245 -17.20 1.90 2.32
CA VAL A 245 -18.15 1.98 3.46
C VAL A 245 -19.42 1.17 3.23
N LEU A 246 -19.85 1.02 1.96
CA LEU A 246 -20.98 0.17 1.60
C LEU A 246 -20.56 -1.19 1.02
N SER A 247 -19.26 -1.51 0.99
CA SER A 247 -18.80 -2.82 0.50
C SER A 247 -19.01 -3.95 1.50
N GLU A 248 -19.46 -3.67 2.73
CA GLU A 248 -19.71 -4.66 3.78
C GLU A 248 -21.09 -4.47 4.46
N GLY A 249 -21.72 -5.58 4.90
CA GLY A 249 -22.93 -5.56 5.73
C GLY A 249 -24.26 -5.08 5.11
N GLN A 250 -24.28 -4.45 3.93
CA GLN A 250 -25.51 -3.92 3.32
C GLN A 250 -26.07 -4.81 2.21
N ASN A 251 -27.40 -4.82 2.08
CA ASN A 251 -28.14 -5.48 1.01
C ASN A 251 -28.39 -4.47 -0.12
N LEU A 252 -27.90 -4.74 -1.34
CA LEU A 252 -28.00 -3.81 -2.48
C LEU A 252 -28.59 -4.50 -3.74
N GLN A 253 -29.29 -5.61 -3.57
CA GLN A 253 -29.75 -6.50 -4.65
C GLN A 253 -30.85 -5.91 -5.54
N ASP A 254 -31.38 -4.71 -5.23
CA ASP A 254 -32.28 -3.99 -6.15
C ASP A 254 -31.52 -3.49 -7.40
N ALA A 255 -30.19 -3.39 -7.32
CA ALA A 255 -29.31 -3.16 -8.46
C ALA A 255 -28.72 -4.49 -8.96
N HIS A 256 -28.40 -4.53 -10.25
CA HIS A 256 -27.67 -5.64 -10.88
C HIS A 256 -26.50 -5.12 -11.74
N ILE A 257 -26.16 -3.84 -11.63
CA ILE A 257 -25.07 -3.20 -12.36
C ILE A 257 -24.12 -2.59 -11.35
N VAL A 258 -22.88 -3.05 -11.38
CA VAL A 258 -21.79 -2.57 -10.53
C VAL A 258 -20.70 -1.98 -11.41
N VAL A 259 -20.36 -0.72 -11.18
CA VAL A 259 -19.28 -0.03 -11.86
C VAL A 259 -18.14 0.20 -10.88
N ASN A 260 -16.99 -0.42 -11.14
CA ASN A 260 -15.75 -0.06 -10.46
C ASN A 260 -15.16 1.14 -11.20
N TYR A 261 -15.37 2.33 -10.64
CA TYR A 261 -14.86 3.55 -11.22
C TYR A 261 -13.33 3.56 -11.18
N ASP A 262 -12.71 2.96 -10.17
CA ASP A 262 -11.28 2.72 -10.15
C ASP A 262 -10.94 1.30 -9.73
N LEU A 263 -9.70 0.91 -10.04
CA LEU A 263 -9.20 -0.42 -9.78
C LEU A 263 -8.69 -0.48 -8.33
N PRO A 264 -9.34 -1.24 -7.42
CA PRO A 264 -8.89 -1.35 -6.03
C PRO A 264 -7.51 -2.03 -5.94
N TRP A 265 -6.79 -1.82 -4.84
CA TRP A 265 -5.50 -2.48 -4.59
C TRP A 265 -5.59 -4.00 -4.56
N ALA A 266 -6.69 -4.52 -4.03
CA ALA A 266 -6.92 -5.95 -3.91
C ALA A 266 -8.14 -6.36 -4.73
N ILE A 267 -7.95 -7.35 -5.61
CA ILE A 267 -8.98 -7.87 -6.53
C ILE A 267 -10.19 -8.37 -5.77
N ILE A 268 -9.96 -8.97 -4.59
CA ILE A 268 -11.02 -9.47 -3.73
C ILE A 268 -12.08 -8.38 -3.44
N ARG A 269 -11.71 -7.09 -3.45
CA ARG A 269 -12.66 -5.99 -3.29
C ARG A 269 -13.67 -5.92 -4.44
N ILE A 270 -13.27 -6.18 -5.69
CA ILE A 270 -14.19 -6.21 -6.83
C ILE A 270 -15.24 -7.31 -6.62
N ILE A 271 -14.78 -8.48 -6.17
CA ILE A 271 -15.65 -9.63 -5.89
C ILE A 271 -16.58 -9.32 -4.72
N GLN A 272 -16.06 -8.76 -3.63
CA GLN A 272 -16.86 -8.38 -2.45
C GLN A 272 -17.91 -7.31 -2.79
N ARG A 273 -17.58 -6.38 -3.69
CA ARG A 273 -18.49 -5.36 -4.23
C ARG A 273 -19.59 -5.99 -5.08
N ALA A 274 -19.25 -6.88 -6.00
CA ALA A 274 -20.21 -7.63 -6.81
C ALA A 274 -21.13 -8.50 -5.93
N GLY A 275 -20.57 -9.18 -4.94
CA GLY A 275 -21.30 -9.96 -3.95
C GLY A 275 -22.19 -9.13 -3.01
N ARG A 276 -22.29 -7.80 -3.16
CA ARG A 276 -23.34 -7.00 -2.51
C ARG A 276 -24.67 -7.05 -3.28
N VAL A 277 -24.59 -7.19 -4.60
CA VAL A 277 -25.74 -7.26 -5.49
C VAL A 277 -26.06 -8.70 -5.88
N ASP A 278 -25.04 -9.55 -6.01
CA ASP A 278 -25.18 -10.96 -6.35
C ASP A 278 -25.36 -11.81 -5.08
N ARG A 279 -26.61 -11.90 -4.62
CA ARG A 279 -27.02 -12.64 -3.42
C ARG A 279 -28.41 -13.23 -3.62
N VAL A 280 -28.76 -14.19 -2.74
CA VAL A 280 -30.15 -14.66 -2.59
C VAL A 280 -31.09 -13.46 -2.46
N GLY A 281 -32.06 -13.36 -3.37
CA GLY A 281 -32.99 -12.23 -3.48
C GLY A 281 -32.73 -11.31 -4.70
N GLN A 282 -31.63 -11.49 -5.42
CA GLN A 282 -31.41 -10.84 -6.72
C GLN A 282 -32.50 -11.27 -7.71
N LYS A 283 -33.11 -10.28 -8.39
CA LYS A 283 -34.22 -10.50 -9.34
C LYS A 283 -33.78 -10.51 -10.81
N SER A 284 -32.61 -9.96 -11.11
CA SER A 284 -32.03 -9.98 -12.46
C SER A 284 -31.32 -11.31 -12.71
N ASP A 285 -31.49 -11.87 -13.91
CA ASP A 285 -30.79 -13.09 -14.36
C ASP A 285 -29.31 -12.82 -14.66
N THR A 286 -28.91 -11.55 -14.78
CA THR A 286 -27.54 -11.16 -15.10
C THR A 286 -27.09 -9.99 -14.24
N VAL A 287 -25.88 -10.10 -13.68
CA VAL A 287 -25.19 -9.02 -12.98
C VAL A 287 -24.05 -8.51 -13.85
N TYR A 288 -24.07 -7.22 -14.16
CA TYR A 288 -23.03 -6.58 -14.95
C TYR A 288 -21.97 -5.97 -14.05
N ILE A 289 -20.70 -6.27 -14.31
CA ILE A 289 -19.55 -5.71 -13.60
C ILE A 289 -18.70 -4.92 -14.60
N TYR A 290 -18.72 -3.60 -14.49
CA TYR A 290 -17.90 -2.70 -15.29
C TYR A 290 -16.64 -2.28 -14.54
N LEU A 291 -15.57 -2.05 -15.28
CA LEU A 291 -14.35 -1.42 -14.79
C LEU A 291 -13.97 -0.28 -15.74
N ILE A 292 -13.90 0.95 -15.22
CA ILE A 292 -13.51 2.12 -16.01
C ILE A 292 -12.04 2.44 -15.72
N THR A 293 -11.18 2.40 -16.75
CA THR A 293 -9.75 2.70 -16.60
C THR A 293 -9.21 3.57 -17.71
N HIS A 294 -8.13 4.30 -17.43
CA HIS A 294 -7.39 5.03 -18.45
C HIS A 294 -6.16 4.25 -18.93
N GLU A 295 -6.13 3.85 -20.21
CA GLU A 295 -5.10 2.95 -20.78
C GLU A 295 -3.66 3.42 -20.55
N LYS A 296 -3.39 4.73 -20.68
CA LYS A 296 -2.05 5.30 -20.42
C LYS A 296 -1.59 5.14 -18.97
N VAL A 297 -2.50 5.34 -18.00
CA VAL A 297 -2.20 5.21 -16.57
C VAL A 297 -2.04 3.75 -16.21
N GLU A 298 -2.89 2.90 -16.79
CA GLU A 298 -2.80 1.45 -16.67
C GLU A 298 -1.44 0.91 -17.14
N ARG A 299 -0.95 1.32 -18.31
CA ARG A 299 0.40 0.94 -18.79
C ARG A 299 1.53 1.41 -17.89
N ALA A 300 1.38 2.56 -17.23
CA ALA A 300 2.41 3.09 -16.33
C ALA A 300 2.49 2.33 -15.00
N ILE A 301 1.39 1.73 -14.55
CA ILE A 301 1.29 1.01 -13.26
C ILE A 301 1.27 -0.51 -13.46
N ARG A 302 0.95 -1.01 -14.67
CA ARG A 302 0.75 -2.44 -14.99
C ARG A 302 -0.23 -3.14 -14.03
N LEU A 303 -1.25 -2.42 -13.57
CA LEU A 303 -2.12 -2.84 -12.47
C LEU A 303 -2.95 -4.09 -12.84
N ARG A 304 -3.45 -4.17 -14.07
CA ARG A 304 -4.13 -5.35 -14.66
C ARG A 304 -3.20 -6.56 -14.77
N GLN A 305 -1.93 -6.35 -15.13
CA GLN A 305 -0.95 -7.45 -15.22
C GLN A 305 -0.67 -8.05 -13.83
N ARG A 306 -0.47 -7.19 -12.80
CA ARG A 306 -0.29 -7.63 -11.41
C ARG A 306 -1.52 -8.36 -10.88
N ILE A 307 -2.71 -7.85 -11.22
CA ILE A 307 -3.98 -8.47 -10.83
C ILE A 307 -4.14 -9.84 -11.47
N LYS A 308 -3.84 -9.96 -12.77
CA LYS A 308 -3.88 -11.24 -13.47
C LYS A 308 -2.91 -12.26 -12.87
N GLN A 309 -1.69 -11.84 -12.55
CA GLN A 309 -0.66 -12.67 -11.92
C GLN A 309 -1.13 -13.17 -10.54
N ARG A 310 -1.67 -12.28 -9.70
CA ARG A 310 -2.25 -12.65 -8.39
C ARG A 310 -3.44 -13.60 -8.52
N LEU A 311 -4.25 -13.48 -9.57
CA LEU A 311 -5.38 -14.38 -9.83
C LEU A 311 -4.88 -15.80 -10.19
N GLY A 312 -3.85 -15.87 -11.04
CA GLY A 312 -3.18 -17.12 -11.39
C GLY A 312 -2.47 -17.78 -10.21
N ASP A 313 -1.80 -17.00 -9.38
CA ASP A 313 -1.09 -17.48 -8.19
C ASP A 313 -2.05 -17.97 -7.10
N ASN A 314 -3.21 -17.34 -6.94
CA ASN A 314 -4.25 -17.83 -6.02
C ASN A 314 -4.89 -19.12 -6.54
N ALA A 315 -5.19 -19.22 -7.84
CA ALA A 315 -5.73 -20.46 -8.42
C ALA A 315 -4.75 -21.65 -8.31
N ALA A 316 -3.44 -21.41 -8.24
CA ALA A 316 -2.42 -22.43 -8.05
C ALA A 316 -2.15 -22.78 -6.57
N ALA A 317 -2.42 -21.86 -5.64
CA ALA A 317 -2.17 -22.04 -4.21
C ALA A 317 -3.35 -22.68 -3.45
N PHE A 318 -4.59 -22.53 -3.96
CA PHE A 318 -5.77 -23.21 -3.43
C PHE A 318 -6.02 -24.49 -4.24
N GLY A 319 -5.84 -25.65 -3.60
CA GLY A 319 -6.01 -26.96 -4.23
C GLY A 319 -7.38 -27.10 -4.90
N SER A 320 -7.38 -27.84 -6.01
CA SER A 320 -8.43 -27.97 -7.02
C SER A 320 -9.83 -28.46 -6.58
N ASP A 321 -10.08 -28.65 -5.28
CA ASP A 321 -11.23 -29.45 -4.83
C ASP A 321 -12.18 -28.74 -3.85
N GLU A 322 -11.95 -27.48 -3.48
CA GLU A 322 -12.95 -26.63 -2.80
C GLU A 322 -13.37 -25.48 -3.71
N GLN A 323 -14.54 -25.62 -4.34
CA GLN A 323 -15.22 -24.57 -5.10
C GLN A 323 -15.67 -23.45 -4.15
N PHE A 324 -14.74 -22.57 -3.76
CA PHE A 324 -15.05 -21.25 -3.21
C PHE A 324 -15.49 -20.25 -4.30
N PHE A 325 -15.42 -20.69 -5.56
CA PHE A 325 -15.80 -20.03 -6.80
C PHE A 325 -16.86 -20.89 -7.51
N GLY A 326 -17.95 -20.28 -7.95
CA GLY A 326 -18.99 -20.96 -8.70
C GLY A 326 -18.52 -21.23 -10.13
N SER A 327 -18.28 -22.50 -10.45
CA SER A 327 -17.98 -23.03 -11.80
C SER A 327 -16.76 -22.44 -12.55
N ASP A 328 -16.22 -23.21 -13.49
CA ASP A 328 -15.16 -22.78 -14.42
C ASP A 328 -15.57 -21.54 -15.26
N GLU A 329 -16.85 -21.16 -15.24
CA GLU A 329 -17.41 -20.01 -15.94
C GLU A 329 -17.02 -18.68 -15.29
N GLU A 330 -16.99 -18.56 -13.96
CA GLU A 330 -16.62 -17.31 -13.26
C GLU A 330 -15.15 -16.93 -13.49
N VAL A 331 -14.24 -17.92 -13.47
CA VAL A 331 -12.82 -17.72 -13.76
C VAL A 331 -12.60 -17.30 -15.22
N ASN A 332 -13.39 -17.86 -16.14
CA ASN A 332 -13.36 -17.48 -17.56
C ASN A 332 -13.94 -16.09 -17.81
N ILE A 333 -15.00 -15.67 -17.09
CA ILE A 333 -15.54 -14.31 -17.12
C ILE A 333 -14.46 -13.31 -16.68
N LEU A 334 -13.66 -13.65 -15.66
CA LEU A 334 -12.51 -12.84 -15.25
C LEU A 334 -11.40 -12.80 -16.30
N ASP A 335 -11.00 -13.92 -16.91
CA ASP A 335 -9.96 -13.91 -17.96
C ASP A 335 -10.42 -13.17 -19.23
N ASP A 336 -11.69 -13.27 -19.61
CA ASP A 336 -12.28 -12.62 -20.78
C ASP A 336 -12.49 -11.10 -20.58
N LEU A 337 -12.76 -10.63 -19.36
CA LEU A 337 -12.80 -9.19 -19.04
C LEU A 337 -11.46 -8.47 -19.31
N TYR A 338 -10.34 -9.21 -19.37
CA TYR A 338 -8.98 -8.66 -19.42
C TYR A 338 -8.15 -9.01 -20.67
N LYS A 339 -8.71 -9.69 -21.69
CA LYS A 339 -7.98 -9.99 -22.95
C LYS A 339 -7.84 -8.75 -23.87
N GLY A 340 -6.84 -7.93 -23.58
CA GLY A 340 -6.21 -6.99 -24.52
C GLY A 340 -4.71 -7.29 -24.61
N ALA A 341 -4.18 -7.51 -25.83
CA ALA A 341 -2.88 -8.12 -26.11
C ALA A 341 -1.69 -7.61 -25.25
N VAL A 342 -0.97 -8.55 -24.63
CA VAL A 342 0.22 -8.31 -23.80
C VAL A 342 1.46 -8.93 -24.49
N PRO A 343 2.54 -8.17 -24.71
CA PRO A 343 3.88 -8.72 -24.91
C PRO A 343 4.53 -9.05 -23.55
N ASN A 344 5.29 -10.15 -23.51
CA ASN A 344 6.08 -10.64 -22.37
C ASN A 344 7.06 -9.60 -21.80
N ASP A 345 7.34 -9.67 -20.49
CA ASP A 345 8.66 -9.33 -19.92
C ASP A 345 8.80 -9.77 -18.44
N ASP A 346 9.77 -10.65 -18.20
CA ASP A 346 10.14 -11.34 -16.94
C ASP A 346 11.11 -10.54 -16.02
N GLU A 347 11.13 -9.20 -16.05
CA GLU A 347 12.25 -8.45 -15.40
C GLU A 347 11.90 -7.56 -14.20
N LEU A 348 10.67 -7.59 -13.67
CA LEU A 348 10.24 -6.73 -12.54
C LEU A 348 9.81 -7.46 -11.26
N ASP A 349 9.67 -8.79 -11.28
CA ASP A 349 9.00 -9.56 -10.21
C ASP A 349 9.69 -9.51 -8.82
N ALA A 350 11.01 -9.33 -8.74
CA ALA A 350 11.72 -9.46 -7.46
C ALA A 350 11.72 -8.20 -6.58
N ALA A 351 11.60 -7.00 -7.16
CA ALA A 351 11.61 -5.73 -6.42
C ALA A 351 10.20 -5.19 -6.14
N GLU A 352 9.19 -5.63 -6.90
CA GLU A 352 7.79 -5.24 -6.71
C GLU A 352 7.04 -6.14 -5.72
N GLY A 353 7.40 -7.43 -5.59
CA GLY A 353 6.83 -8.31 -4.56
C GLY A 353 7.11 -7.85 -3.11
N GLU A 354 8.28 -7.25 -2.85
CA GLU A 354 8.59 -6.65 -1.54
C GLU A 354 7.80 -5.35 -1.30
N ALA A 355 7.59 -4.53 -2.33
CA ALA A 355 6.85 -3.27 -2.22
C ALA A 355 5.35 -3.51 -1.96
N ASP A 356 4.79 -4.55 -2.57
CA ASP A 356 3.39 -4.94 -2.41
C ASP A 356 3.12 -5.51 -1.00
N ALA A 357 3.98 -6.41 -0.50
CA ALA A 357 3.87 -6.95 0.86
C ALA A 357 3.96 -5.85 1.93
N VAL A 358 4.92 -4.93 1.81
CA VAL A 358 5.07 -3.81 2.75
C VAL A 358 3.84 -2.88 2.71
N SER A 359 3.23 -2.69 1.54
CA SER A 359 2.03 -1.87 1.39
C SER A 359 0.80 -2.53 2.01
N GLU A 360 0.64 -3.84 1.85
CA GLU A 360 -0.43 -4.62 2.50
C GLU A 360 -0.28 -4.62 4.02
N ALA A 361 0.95 -4.88 4.51
CA ALA A 361 1.26 -4.81 5.93
C ALA A 361 0.95 -3.42 6.52
N TRP A 362 1.30 -2.36 5.79
CA TRP A 362 1.02 -0.98 6.19
C TRP A 362 -0.47 -0.68 6.21
N LEU A 363 -1.24 -1.14 5.21
CA LEU A 363 -2.68 -0.93 5.16
C LEU A 363 -3.38 -1.62 6.35
N ILE A 364 -3.01 -2.87 6.64
CA ILE A 364 -3.51 -3.61 7.80
C ILE A 364 -3.16 -2.85 9.09
N TRP A 365 -1.90 -2.40 9.22
CA TRP A 365 -1.45 -1.66 10.40
C TRP A 365 -2.15 -0.31 10.57
N SER A 366 -2.33 0.46 9.49
CA SER A 366 -3.06 1.73 9.51
C SER A 366 -4.50 1.50 9.92
N ASN A 367 -5.16 0.48 9.34
CA ASN A 367 -6.52 0.13 9.70
C ASN A 367 -6.66 -0.20 11.20
N ILE A 368 -5.73 -0.99 11.76
CA ILE A 368 -5.69 -1.31 13.20
C ILE A 368 -5.44 -0.05 14.03
N LYS A 369 -4.55 0.84 13.59
CA LYS A 369 -4.27 2.09 14.30
C LYS A 369 -5.50 3.00 14.37
N ASP A 370 -6.25 3.09 13.27
CA ASP A 370 -7.41 3.97 13.14
C ASP A 370 -8.65 3.41 13.86
N HIS A 371 -8.92 2.10 13.70
CA HIS A 371 -10.14 1.47 14.22
C HIS A 371 -9.94 0.76 15.57
N GLN A 372 -8.70 0.40 15.94
CA GLN A 372 -8.38 -0.40 17.13
C GLN A 372 -7.12 0.11 17.88
N PRO A 373 -7.10 1.37 18.38
CA PRO A 373 -5.91 2.00 18.94
C PRO A 373 -5.34 1.30 20.20
N LYS A 374 -6.19 0.60 20.95
CA LYS A 374 -5.79 -0.19 22.14
C LYS A 374 -4.97 -1.42 21.74
N LEU A 375 -5.35 -2.10 20.65
CA LEU A 375 -4.62 -3.24 20.11
C LEU A 375 -3.28 -2.78 19.53
N ALA A 376 -3.28 -1.69 18.75
CA ALA A 376 -2.05 -1.09 18.22
C ALA A 376 -1.04 -0.75 19.35
N SER A 377 -1.51 -0.11 20.43
CA SER A 377 -0.66 0.21 21.59
C SER A 377 -0.12 -1.04 22.28
N LYS A 378 -0.93 -2.11 22.38
CA LYS A 378 -0.50 -3.39 22.97
C LYS A 378 0.60 -4.04 22.13
N VAL A 379 0.42 -4.09 20.80
CA VAL A 379 1.41 -4.66 19.87
C VAL A 379 2.73 -3.87 19.91
N LEU A 380 2.67 -2.54 19.89
CA LEU A 380 3.87 -1.68 19.99
C LEU A 380 4.60 -1.81 21.34
N GLY A 381 3.92 -2.25 22.40
CA GLY A 381 4.49 -2.48 23.72
C GLY A 381 4.98 -3.91 23.96
N MET A 382 4.83 -4.83 23.00
CA MET A 382 5.30 -6.20 23.13
C MET A 382 6.83 -6.26 23.08
N GLN A 383 7.41 -7.12 23.92
CA GLN A 383 8.83 -7.44 23.83
C GLN A 383 9.06 -8.43 22.69
N ASP A 384 10.25 -8.41 22.10
CA ASP A 384 10.71 -9.46 21.20
C ASP A 384 10.74 -10.83 21.90
N LEU A 385 10.90 -11.90 21.12
CA LEU A 385 10.85 -13.30 21.55
C LEU A 385 9.42 -13.76 21.92
N VAL A 386 8.44 -13.38 21.09
CA VAL A 386 7.06 -13.85 21.24
C VAL A 386 6.87 -15.15 20.46
N HIS A 387 6.46 -16.21 21.16
CA HIS A 387 6.11 -17.49 20.56
C HIS A 387 4.61 -17.75 20.75
N SER A 388 3.93 -18.12 19.66
CA SER A 388 2.53 -18.53 19.71
C SER A 388 2.33 -19.78 18.88
N THR A 389 1.26 -20.51 19.16
CA THR A 389 0.76 -21.57 18.28
C THR A 389 -0.72 -21.33 18.06
N ARG A 390 -1.20 -21.64 16.86
CA ARG A 390 -2.62 -21.64 16.53
C ARG A 390 -2.98 -22.94 15.81
N ASP A 391 -4.27 -23.23 15.78
CA ASP A 391 -4.78 -24.31 14.96
C ASP A 391 -4.69 -23.95 13.47
N PRO A 392 -4.51 -24.96 12.58
CA PRO A 392 -4.49 -24.75 11.15
C PRO A 392 -5.84 -24.23 10.68
N TYR A 393 -5.80 -23.25 9.80
CA TYR A 393 -6.99 -22.88 9.04
C TYR A 393 -7.32 -23.97 8.02
N VAL A 394 -8.54 -23.98 7.51
CA VAL A 394 -9.04 -25.00 6.55
C VAL A 394 -8.14 -25.15 5.32
N HIS A 395 -7.50 -24.06 4.87
CA HIS A 395 -6.61 -24.03 3.72
C HIS A 395 -5.16 -24.46 4.03
N GLU A 396 -4.82 -24.72 5.29
CA GLU A 396 -3.49 -25.12 5.72
C GLU A 396 -3.44 -26.64 5.89
N SER A 397 -2.84 -27.30 4.91
CA SER A 397 -2.74 -28.77 4.87
C SER A 397 -1.57 -29.33 5.68
N HIS A 398 -0.67 -28.47 6.17
CA HIS A 398 0.57 -28.89 6.81
C HIS A 398 0.91 -28.00 8.00
N GLY A 399 1.09 -28.62 9.17
CA GLY A 399 1.61 -27.95 10.35
C GLY A 399 3.08 -27.58 10.20
N GLY A 400 3.50 -26.54 10.93
CA GLY A 400 4.87 -26.04 10.86
C GLY A 400 5.15 -24.90 11.82
N VAL A 401 6.39 -24.44 11.82
CA VAL A 401 6.86 -23.30 12.61
C VAL A 401 7.45 -22.27 11.67
N THR A 402 6.94 -21.04 11.75
CA THR A 402 7.45 -19.90 11.00
C THR A 402 8.08 -18.91 11.98
N CYS A 403 9.28 -18.43 11.65
CA CYS A 403 10.10 -17.58 12.51
C CYS A 403 10.50 -16.29 11.78
N TYR A 404 10.49 -15.18 12.52
CA TYR A 404 11.07 -13.91 12.12
C TYR A 404 12.31 -13.64 12.97
N ALA A 405 13.44 -13.44 12.29
CA ALA A 405 14.70 -13.11 12.92
C ALA A 405 15.28 -11.81 12.34
N SER A 406 15.92 -11.02 13.19
CA SER A 406 16.65 -9.81 12.83
C SER A 406 18.06 -9.88 13.38
N THR A 407 19.03 -9.31 12.68
CA THR A 407 20.38 -9.12 13.23
C THR A 407 20.55 -7.72 13.85
N ALA A 408 21.63 -7.51 14.62
CA ALA A 408 21.96 -6.21 15.18
C ALA A 408 22.44 -5.21 14.12
N SER A 409 22.95 -5.66 12.96
CA SER A 409 23.21 -4.80 11.80
C SER A 409 21.95 -4.48 10.97
N GLY A 410 20.77 -5.00 11.37
CA GLY A 410 19.48 -4.62 10.81
C GLY A 410 19.01 -5.44 9.62
N VAL A 411 19.57 -6.63 9.39
CA VAL A 411 19.11 -7.58 8.37
C VAL A 411 17.95 -8.40 8.93
N ASP A 412 16.83 -8.42 8.21
CA ASP A 412 15.64 -9.21 8.54
C ASP A 412 15.56 -10.45 7.67
N ALA A 413 15.10 -11.56 8.26
CA ALA A 413 14.78 -12.75 7.51
C ALA A 413 13.58 -13.48 8.13
N PHE A 414 12.77 -14.06 7.25
CA PHE A 414 11.65 -14.92 7.60
C PHE A 414 11.94 -16.33 7.09
N ALA A 415 11.67 -17.34 7.91
CA ALA A 415 11.85 -18.73 7.52
C ALA A 415 10.75 -19.60 8.10
N THR A 416 10.43 -20.69 7.40
CA THR A 416 9.44 -21.67 7.85
C THR A 416 9.97 -23.08 7.76
N SER A 417 9.58 -23.90 8.74
CA SER A 417 9.80 -25.34 8.80
C SER A 417 8.44 -26.03 8.79
N HIS A 418 8.12 -26.72 7.70
CA HIS A 418 6.85 -27.43 7.53
C HIS A 418 7.10 -28.91 7.26
N THR A 419 6.16 -29.76 7.69
CA THR A 419 6.17 -31.18 7.37
C THR A 419 5.48 -31.37 6.01
N GLY A 420 6.18 -31.90 4.98
CA GLY A 420 5.54 -32.20 3.70
C GLY A 420 4.70 -33.49 3.73
N SER A 421 3.86 -33.70 2.71
CA SER A 421 2.99 -34.89 2.56
C SER A 421 3.72 -36.24 2.59
N SER A 422 5.04 -36.26 2.35
CA SER A 422 5.90 -37.43 2.46
C SER A 422 6.49 -37.66 3.86
N GLY A 423 6.07 -36.90 4.88
CA GLY A 423 6.60 -36.96 6.25
C GLY A 423 8.00 -36.35 6.42
N THR A 424 8.53 -35.70 5.38
CA THR A 424 9.85 -35.05 5.42
C THR A 424 9.71 -33.59 5.81
N THR A 425 10.41 -33.18 6.87
CA THR A 425 10.55 -31.76 7.25
C THR A 425 11.32 -30.99 6.19
N ARG A 426 10.75 -29.88 5.72
CA ARG A 426 11.37 -28.96 4.77
C ARG A 426 11.47 -27.58 5.38
N GLU A 427 12.67 -27.02 5.29
CA GLU A 427 12.98 -25.67 5.76
C GLU A 427 13.25 -24.78 4.57
N ARG A 428 12.58 -23.63 4.54
CA ARG A 428 12.77 -22.64 3.48
C ARG A 428 12.66 -21.24 4.03
N LEU A 429 13.30 -20.32 3.33
CA LEU A 429 13.14 -18.90 3.54
C LEU A 429 11.84 -18.43 2.89
N LEU A 430 11.33 -17.33 3.42
CA LEU A 430 10.09 -16.71 2.99
C LEU A 430 10.37 -15.33 2.44
N THR A 431 9.71 -15.03 1.33
CA THR A 431 9.53 -13.64 0.91
C THR A 431 8.62 -12.89 1.89
N PRO A 432 8.66 -11.55 1.94
CA PRO A 432 7.78 -10.78 2.82
C PRO A 432 6.28 -11.07 2.61
N LEU A 433 5.86 -11.35 1.37
CA LEU A 433 4.47 -11.69 1.06
C LEU A 433 4.07 -13.06 1.62
N GLU A 434 4.94 -14.06 1.51
CA GLU A 434 4.69 -15.38 2.07
C GLU A 434 4.70 -15.34 3.61
N ALA A 435 5.58 -14.52 4.20
CA ALA A 435 5.59 -14.29 5.64
C ALA A 435 4.26 -13.68 6.10
N LEU A 436 3.73 -12.66 5.42
CA LEU A 436 2.43 -12.07 5.77
C LEU A 436 1.30 -13.09 5.80
N ARG A 437 1.26 -14.01 4.83
CA ARG A 437 0.27 -15.09 4.78
C ARG A 437 0.43 -16.08 5.93
N LEU A 438 1.66 -16.52 6.20
CA LEU A 438 1.92 -17.52 7.25
C LEU A 438 1.73 -16.97 8.67
N PHE A 439 2.04 -15.68 8.89
CA PHE A 439 1.77 -15.00 10.16
C PHE A 439 0.33 -14.51 10.31
N GLN A 440 -0.50 -14.63 9.27
CA GLN A 440 -1.88 -14.18 9.31
C GLN A 440 -2.67 -14.94 10.38
N ALA A 441 -3.42 -14.19 11.18
CA ALA A 441 -4.42 -14.72 12.09
C ALA A 441 -5.62 -13.77 12.20
N GLU A 442 -6.82 -14.34 12.33
CA GLU A 442 -8.01 -13.56 12.69
C GLU A 442 -7.90 -13.09 14.15
N GLU A 443 -8.52 -11.95 14.47
CA GLU A 443 -8.50 -11.40 15.82
C GLU A 443 -9.11 -12.36 16.86
N THR A 444 -10.09 -13.15 16.43
CA THR A 444 -10.79 -14.14 17.26
C THR A 444 -10.05 -15.46 17.41
N THR A 445 -8.92 -15.65 16.72
CA THR A 445 -8.18 -16.91 16.76
C THR A 445 -7.55 -17.12 18.13
N PRO A 446 -7.94 -18.19 18.87
CA PRO A 446 -7.37 -18.46 20.18
C PRO A 446 -5.91 -18.89 20.05
N THR A 447 -5.11 -18.59 21.07
CA THR A 447 -3.78 -19.17 21.20
C THR A 447 -3.91 -20.63 21.65
N ALA A 448 -3.42 -21.55 20.83
CA ALA A 448 -3.33 -22.97 21.16
C ALA A 448 -2.10 -23.25 22.05
N PRO A 449 -2.06 -24.41 22.73
CA PRO A 449 -0.84 -24.87 23.37
C PRO A 449 0.33 -24.90 22.39
N LEU A 450 1.52 -24.48 22.85
CA LEU A 450 2.72 -24.47 22.03
C LEU A 450 3.02 -25.90 21.53
N ARG A 451 3.39 -26.05 20.25
CA ARG A 451 3.77 -27.37 19.71
C ARG A 451 4.95 -27.95 20.48
N ASP A 452 4.94 -29.27 20.67
CA ASP A 452 6.02 -29.99 21.34
C ASP A 452 7.36 -29.87 20.59
N ASP A 453 7.32 -29.77 19.26
CA ASP A 453 8.48 -29.62 18.38
C ASP A 453 8.79 -28.17 17.99
N HIS A 454 8.15 -27.18 18.65
CA HIS A 454 8.24 -25.76 18.27
C HIS A 454 9.69 -25.25 18.29
N PHE A 455 10.35 -25.42 19.43
CA PHE A 455 11.72 -24.93 19.62
C PHE A 455 12.76 -25.74 18.85
N ASP A 456 12.52 -27.03 18.63
CA ASP A 456 13.42 -27.87 17.83
C ASP A 456 13.42 -27.40 16.36
N ARG A 457 12.25 -27.08 15.81
CA ARG A 457 12.11 -26.52 14.46
C ARG A 457 12.67 -25.12 14.37
N GLU A 458 12.41 -24.26 15.36
CA GLU A 458 12.96 -22.90 15.41
C GLU A 458 14.50 -22.93 15.47
N ALA A 459 15.07 -23.78 16.32
CA ALA A 459 16.51 -23.98 16.42
C ALA A 459 17.11 -24.46 15.10
N SER A 460 16.43 -25.38 14.42
CA SER A 460 16.86 -25.87 13.10
C SER A 460 16.84 -24.76 12.05
N LEU A 461 15.77 -23.95 11.99
CA LEU A 461 15.68 -22.79 11.09
C LEU A 461 16.83 -21.81 11.31
N ILE A 462 17.21 -21.58 12.56
CA ILE A 462 18.32 -20.70 12.93
C ILE A 462 19.64 -21.31 12.47
N GLN A 463 19.93 -22.56 12.85
CA GLN A 463 21.22 -23.20 12.57
C GLN A 463 21.44 -23.50 11.08
N SER A 464 20.37 -23.73 10.30
CA SER A 464 20.47 -24.19 8.92
C SER A 464 20.24 -23.11 7.86
N LYS A 465 19.17 -22.29 7.97
CA LYS A 465 18.72 -21.38 6.90
C LYS A 465 18.94 -19.91 7.25
N LEU A 466 18.54 -19.48 8.44
CA LEU A 466 18.67 -18.09 8.87
C LEU A 466 20.14 -17.73 9.12
N THR A 467 20.91 -18.58 9.82
CA THR A 467 22.36 -18.36 9.95
C THR A 467 23.05 -18.48 8.61
N THR A 468 22.70 -19.47 7.79
CA THR A 468 23.34 -19.62 6.48
C THR A 468 23.03 -18.45 5.56
N GLU A 469 21.86 -17.80 5.55
CA GLU A 469 21.59 -16.65 4.67
C GLU A 469 21.97 -15.29 5.28
N MET A 470 21.93 -15.14 6.61
CA MET A 470 22.50 -13.97 7.28
C MET A 470 24.04 -13.98 7.24
N VAL A 471 24.65 -15.17 7.14
CA VAL A 471 26.10 -15.37 6.91
C VAL A 471 26.44 -15.56 5.42
N ALA A 472 25.51 -15.98 4.55
CA ALA A 472 25.64 -16.09 3.09
C ALA A 472 25.07 -14.84 2.39
N VAL A 473 25.85 -13.83 2.01
CA VAL A 473 27.08 -14.02 1.22
C VAL A 473 26.87 -15.12 0.16
N GLY A 474 26.40 -14.77 -1.05
CA GLY A 474 26.57 -15.70 -2.18
C GLY A 474 25.54 -15.68 -3.33
N ASN A 475 24.28 -15.29 -3.12
CA ASN A 475 23.38 -15.13 -4.27
C ASN A 475 23.56 -13.73 -4.88
N LEU A 476 24.36 -13.63 -5.95
CA LEU A 476 24.46 -12.43 -6.76
C LEU A 476 23.06 -12.10 -7.31
N LYS A 477 22.43 -11.05 -6.79
CA LYS A 477 21.16 -10.51 -7.29
C LYS A 477 21.28 -9.00 -7.52
N GLY A 478 20.43 -8.46 -8.40
CA GLY A 478 20.27 -7.02 -8.63
C GLY A 478 21.53 -6.31 -9.12
N ILE A 479 21.79 -5.12 -8.56
CA ILE A 479 22.90 -4.26 -9.01
C ILE A 479 24.28 -4.85 -8.70
N ARG A 480 24.38 -5.66 -7.64
CA ARG A 480 25.60 -6.39 -7.27
C ARG A 480 25.95 -7.45 -8.33
N LYS A 481 24.97 -8.24 -8.77
CA LYS A 481 25.13 -9.20 -9.87
C LYS A 481 25.59 -8.49 -11.13
N TRP A 482 24.91 -7.41 -11.50
CA TRP A 482 25.27 -6.60 -12.67
C TRP A 482 26.72 -6.12 -12.60
N ALA A 483 27.16 -5.55 -11.47
CA ALA A 483 28.53 -5.05 -11.34
C ALA A 483 29.56 -6.19 -11.43
N VAL A 484 29.31 -7.33 -10.76
CA VAL A 484 30.20 -8.49 -10.79
C VAL A 484 30.25 -9.14 -12.18
N GLU A 485 29.13 -9.30 -12.89
CA GLU A 485 29.10 -9.88 -14.24
C GLU A 485 29.73 -8.94 -15.28
N ARG A 486 29.58 -7.62 -15.11
CA ARG A 486 30.17 -6.61 -15.99
C ARG A 486 31.69 -6.54 -15.85
N LEU A 487 32.20 -6.81 -14.65
CA LEU A 487 33.63 -6.79 -14.33
C LEU A 487 34.27 -8.19 -14.43
N GLY A 488 33.48 -9.26 -14.37
CA GLY A 488 33.96 -10.64 -14.38
C GLY A 488 34.48 -11.07 -15.74
N GLY A 489 35.71 -11.61 -15.78
CA GLY A 489 36.31 -12.21 -16.98
C GLY A 489 36.81 -11.22 -18.04
N THR A 490 36.86 -9.93 -17.74
CA THR A 490 37.42 -8.89 -18.63
C THR A 490 38.87 -8.53 -18.24
N ILE A 491 39.63 -7.93 -19.16
CA ILE A 491 41.02 -7.46 -18.90
C ILE A 491 41.03 -6.40 -17.78
N PHE A 492 40.00 -5.55 -17.73
CA PHE A 492 39.83 -4.50 -16.73
C PHE A 492 39.34 -5.03 -15.36
N GLY A 493 38.74 -6.22 -15.33
CA GLY A 493 38.34 -6.89 -14.09
C GLY A 493 39.51 -7.29 -13.18
N GLN A 494 40.73 -7.44 -13.73
CA GLN A 494 41.93 -7.73 -12.94
C GLN A 494 42.30 -6.59 -12.00
N ASP A 495 42.06 -5.33 -12.42
CA ASP A 495 42.37 -4.14 -11.62
C ASP A 495 41.39 -3.94 -10.45
N ALA A 496 40.23 -4.62 -10.46
CA ALA A 496 39.22 -4.59 -9.39
C ALA A 496 39.04 -5.96 -8.71
N SER A 497 40.00 -6.87 -8.83
CA SER A 497 39.86 -8.26 -8.38
C SER A 497 39.46 -8.38 -6.90
N ASP A 498 40.08 -7.61 -6.01
CA ASP A 498 39.80 -7.66 -4.57
C ASP A 498 38.41 -7.11 -4.23
N ALA A 499 38.00 -6.04 -4.91
CA ALA A 499 36.69 -5.43 -4.75
C ALA A 499 35.57 -6.34 -5.31
N VAL A 500 35.82 -7.01 -6.43
CA VAL A 500 34.90 -8.00 -7.02
C VAL A 500 34.80 -9.24 -6.14
N ALA A 501 35.91 -9.72 -5.59
CA ALA A 501 35.91 -10.80 -4.60
C ALA A 501 35.10 -10.41 -3.36
N ALA A 502 35.30 -9.20 -2.83
CA ALA A 502 34.52 -8.68 -1.71
C ALA A 502 33.01 -8.59 -2.03
N MET A 503 32.62 -8.19 -3.25
CA MET A 503 31.19 -8.16 -3.66
C MET A 503 30.58 -9.56 -3.87
N ASN A 504 31.38 -10.54 -4.28
CA ASN A 504 30.95 -11.94 -4.33
C ASN A 504 30.71 -12.48 -2.91
N GLU A 505 31.60 -12.10 -2.00
CA GLU A 505 31.61 -12.57 -0.63
C GLU A 505 30.76 -11.74 0.33
N ARG A 506 30.25 -10.55 -0.01
CA ARG A 506 29.60 -9.68 0.99
C ARG A 506 28.49 -8.82 0.38
N PRO A 507 27.43 -8.52 1.14
CA PRO A 507 26.42 -7.55 0.70
C PRO A 507 27.03 -6.16 0.52
N LEU A 508 26.56 -5.45 -0.50
CA LEU A 508 26.92 -4.06 -0.72
C LEU A 508 26.40 -3.20 0.43
N THR A 509 27.13 -2.17 0.81
CA THR A 509 26.54 -1.12 1.66
C THR A 509 25.44 -0.40 0.89
N GLU A 510 24.52 0.26 1.59
CA GLU A 510 23.47 1.07 0.94
C GLU A 510 24.08 2.19 0.08
N HIS A 511 25.21 2.76 0.53
CA HIS A 511 25.95 3.76 -0.22
C HIS A 511 26.49 3.19 -1.54
N ALA A 512 27.09 2.00 -1.52
CA ALA A 512 27.58 1.34 -2.74
C ALA A 512 26.43 0.96 -3.68
N ASN A 513 25.29 0.48 -3.15
CA ASN A 513 24.10 0.17 -3.93
C ASN A 513 23.60 1.39 -4.73
N VAL A 514 23.49 2.56 -4.09
CA VAL A 514 23.05 3.79 -4.75
C VAL A 514 24.04 4.23 -5.83
N ARG A 515 25.34 4.21 -5.53
CA ARG A 515 26.40 4.62 -6.46
C ARG A 515 26.47 3.72 -7.70
N LEU A 516 26.36 2.40 -7.52
CA LEU A 516 26.36 1.44 -8.64
C LEU A 516 25.08 1.54 -9.49
N ARG A 517 23.92 1.80 -8.87
CA ARG A 517 22.67 2.07 -9.61
C ARG A 517 22.77 3.35 -10.45
N GLN A 518 23.41 4.38 -9.92
CA GLN A 518 23.68 5.62 -10.65
C GLN A 518 24.64 5.36 -11.83
N ALA A 519 25.73 4.63 -11.61
CA ALA A 519 26.66 4.25 -12.67
C ALA A 519 25.99 3.49 -13.82
N ARG A 520 25.09 2.54 -13.49
CA ARG A 520 24.29 1.81 -14.48
C ARG A 520 23.36 2.72 -15.29
N ARG A 521 22.64 3.63 -14.63
CA ARG A 521 21.74 4.59 -15.31
C ARG A 521 22.51 5.55 -16.22
N SER A 522 23.68 5.98 -15.78
CA SER A 522 24.58 6.86 -16.55
C SER A 522 25.41 6.11 -17.59
N LYS A 523 25.21 4.78 -17.75
CA LYS A 523 25.90 3.93 -18.72
C LYS A 523 27.44 4.06 -18.66
N TYR A 524 27.98 3.97 -17.45
CA TYR A 524 29.43 3.98 -17.24
C TYR A 524 30.13 2.94 -18.12
N ASN A 525 31.29 3.31 -18.67
CA ASN A 525 32.14 2.36 -19.36
C ASN A 525 32.84 1.43 -18.32
N GLU A 526 33.54 0.39 -18.79
CA GLU A 526 34.15 -0.59 -17.89
C GLU A 526 35.22 0.03 -16.99
N GLN A 527 36.00 1.00 -17.50
CA GLN A 527 37.03 1.69 -16.72
C GLN A 527 36.42 2.56 -15.60
N ASP A 528 35.40 3.35 -15.92
CA ASP A 528 34.72 4.20 -14.94
C ASP A 528 34.04 3.36 -13.84
N LEU A 529 33.59 2.15 -14.18
CA LEU A 529 33.00 1.21 -13.24
C LEU A 529 34.05 0.58 -12.32
N VAL A 530 35.22 0.21 -12.86
CA VAL A 530 36.39 -0.24 -12.10
C VAL A 530 36.83 0.82 -11.10
N ASP A 531 37.00 2.06 -11.56
CA ASP A 531 37.41 3.18 -10.72
C ASP A 531 36.42 3.42 -9.56
N LEU A 532 35.12 3.35 -9.85
CA LEU A 532 34.08 3.50 -8.83
C LEU A 532 34.10 2.37 -7.80
N VAL A 533 34.20 1.12 -8.24
CA VAL A 533 34.19 -0.06 -7.37
C VAL A 533 35.44 -0.07 -6.48
N ASN A 534 36.61 0.22 -7.04
CA ASN A 534 37.86 0.33 -6.30
C ASN A 534 37.87 1.51 -5.33
N GLN A 535 37.34 2.67 -5.74
CA GLN A 535 37.18 3.81 -4.84
C GLN A 535 36.33 3.41 -3.64
N LEU A 536 35.14 2.83 -3.87
CA LEU A 536 34.26 2.38 -2.80
C LEU A 536 34.92 1.32 -1.92
N HIS A 537 35.74 0.44 -2.48
CA HIS A 537 36.45 -0.59 -1.73
C HIS A 537 37.52 0.02 -0.82
N SER A 538 38.35 0.91 -1.37
CA SER A 538 39.42 1.60 -0.63
C SER A 538 38.91 2.51 0.49
N GLU A 539 37.67 3.01 0.36
CA GLU A 539 36.99 3.81 1.38
C GLU A 539 36.29 2.94 2.45
N ASP A 540 36.40 1.60 2.42
CA ASP A 540 35.64 0.66 3.27
C ASP A 540 34.11 0.83 3.18
N ARG A 541 33.64 1.29 2.00
CA ARG A 541 32.22 1.62 1.75
C ARG A 541 31.59 0.72 0.69
N LEU A 542 32.33 -0.23 0.12
CA LEU A 542 31.81 -1.12 -0.92
C LEU A 542 30.88 -2.17 -0.34
N VAL A 543 31.32 -2.88 0.69
CA VAL A 543 30.60 -3.98 1.33
C VAL A 543 30.53 -3.81 2.83
N ILE A 544 29.56 -4.47 3.46
CA ILE A 544 29.40 -4.42 4.92
C ILE A 544 30.63 -5.10 5.57
N GLY A 545 31.30 -4.37 6.48
CA GLY A 545 32.52 -4.83 7.16
C GLY A 545 32.24 -5.91 8.20
N SER A 546 33.17 -6.85 8.35
CA SER A 546 33.11 -7.94 9.33
C SER A 546 33.54 -7.44 10.71
N THR A 547 32.60 -7.03 11.54
CA THR A 547 32.79 -7.00 12.98
C THR A 547 31.82 -8.00 13.59
N ASP A 548 32.40 -9.05 14.21
CA ASP A 548 31.83 -10.00 15.16
C ASP A 548 30.39 -10.48 14.93
N ARG A 549 30.26 -11.78 14.57
CA ARG A 549 29.02 -12.59 14.52
C ARG A 549 27.79 -11.80 14.94
N ASP A 550 27.18 -11.16 13.95
CA ASP A 550 25.99 -10.37 14.15
C ASP A 550 24.95 -11.27 14.83
N GLN A 551 24.62 -10.96 16.08
CA GLN A 551 23.81 -11.85 16.90
C GLN A 551 22.40 -11.89 16.30
N ILE A 552 22.00 -13.07 15.83
CA ILE A 552 20.66 -13.30 15.33
C ILE A 552 19.71 -13.22 16.53
N LYS A 553 18.82 -12.23 16.50
CA LYS A 553 17.76 -12.05 17.47
C LYS A 553 16.46 -12.58 16.89
N ILE A 554 15.84 -13.53 17.56
CA ILE A 554 14.47 -13.97 17.25
C ILE A 554 13.52 -12.89 17.74
N VAL A 555 12.68 -12.38 16.85
CA VAL A 555 11.67 -11.37 17.20
C VAL A 555 10.35 -12.05 17.54
N CYS A 556 9.89 -12.97 16.69
CA CYS A 556 8.71 -13.78 16.99
C CYS A 556 8.68 -15.06 16.16
N SER A 557 7.85 -16.00 16.58
CA SER A 557 7.55 -17.22 15.84
C SER A 557 6.11 -17.66 16.04
N ILE A 558 5.51 -18.23 15.01
CA ILE A 558 4.18 -18.81 15.05
C ILE A 558 4.22 -20.27 14.62
N GLY A 559 3.67 -21.14 15.45
CA GLY A 559 3.41 -22.54 15.17
C GLY A 559 2.00 -22.74 14.63
N VAL A 560 1.83 -23.68 13.71
CA VAL A 560 0.53 -24.18 13.24
C VAL A 560 0.45 -25.66 13.59
N THR A 561 -0.56 -26.08 14.36
CA THR A 561 -0.72 -27.49 14.77
C THR A 561 -0.94 -28.41 13.56
N GLU A 562 -0.64 -29.71 13.72
CA GLU A 562 -0.99 -30.72 12.71
C GLU A 562 -2.46 -31.09 12.90
N GLN A 563 -3.21 -31.28 11.80
CA GLN A 563 -4.59 -31.74 11.84
C GLN A 563 -4.71 -33.19 12.33
#